data_AF-A0A2N2ZMQ9-F1
#
_entry.id   AF-A0A2N2ZMQ9-F1
#
_cell.length_a   1.000
_cell.length_b   1.000
_cell.length_c   1.000
_cell.angle_alpha   90.00
_cell.angle_beta   90.00
_cell.angle_gamma   90.00
#
_symmetry.space_group_name_H-M   'P 1'
#
loop_
_entity.id
_entity.type
_entity.pdbx_description
1 polymer ?
#
loop_
_entity_poly.entity_id
_entity_poly.type
_entity_poly.pdbx_seq_one_letter_code
_entity_poly.pdbx_strand_id
1 'polypeptide(L)'
;MLHFNKQVDQIVGGFSYRNGDFGLRYENDGGAPFKWFGNLLSGGTDQHRTTALQVSYKQINLNLKYFTGKEGDIRNQNDFSDLDSRSKYGIWTNPEADMFRLSSLSLGYRGYQIGYHNEAIRVLGQNRLIHNSPLAPGPGFREMQTEFPPYSYIQYQSFNRFTLW
;
A
#
# COMPACT_ATOMS: atom_id res chain seq x y z
N MET A 1 16.48 -8.28 -3.42
CA MET A 1 16.54 -7.34 -2.28
C MET A 1 16.65 -5.94 -2.88
N LEU A 2 15.59 -5.16 -2.81
CA LEU A 2 15.62 -3.74 -3.19
C LEU A 2 16.16 -2.99 -1.98
N HIS A 3 17.32 -2.34 -2.13
CA HIS A 3 17.81 -1.42 -1.11
C HIS A 3 17.24 -0.05 -1.42
N PHE A 4 16.30 0.40 -0.62
CA PHE A 4 15.99 1.82 -0.56
C PHE A 4 16.96 2.46 0.46
N ASN A 5 16.92 3.78 0.67
CA ASN A 5 17.66 4.39 1.79
C ASN A 5 17.38 3.57 3.08
N LYS A 6 18.36 3.32 3.95
CA LYS A 6 18.25 2.42 5.14
C LYS A 6 17.01 2.63 6.04
N GLN A 7 16.25 3.73 5.88
CA GLN A 7 15.01 4.05 6.58
C GLN A 7 13.73 3.48 5.94
N VAL A 8 13.78 2.94 4.72
CA VAL A 8 12.61 2.50 3.92
C VAL A 8 12.80 1.10 3.29
N ASP A 9 13.75 0.32 3.79
CA ASP A 9 13.86 -1.09 3.38
C ASP A 9 12.59 -1.86 3.80
N GLN A 10 12.03 -2.63 2.87
CA GLN A 10 10.76 -3.34 3.02
C GLN A 10 10.86 -4.74 2.39
N ILE A 11 10.28 -5.73 3.06
CA ILE A 11 10.12 -7.10 2.58
C ILE A 11 8.65 -7.34 2.27
N VAL A 12 8.32 -7.30 0.98
CA VAL A 12 6.97 -7.60 0.50
C VAL A 12 6.79 -9.08 0.19
N GLY A 13 5.66 -9.62 0.65
CA GLY A 13 5.12 -10.90 0.22
C GLY A 13 4.13 -10.73 -0.90
N GLY A 14 4.08 -11.69 -1.83
CA GLY A 14 3.17 -11.58 -2.95
C GLY A 14 2.70 -12.89 -3.54
N PHE A 15 1.62 -12.82 -4.31
CA PHE A 15 1.21 -13.90 -5.19
C PHE A 15 1.04 -13.38 -6.61
N SER A 16 1.22 -14.29 -7.57
CA SER A 16 1.03 -14.03 -8.99
C SER A 16 0.21 -15.17 -9.58
N TYR A 17 -0.91 -14.82 -10.20
CA TYR A 17 -1.76 -15.74 -10.94
C TYR A 17 -1.83 -15.31 -12.39
N ARG A 18 -1.73 -16.27 -13.31
CA ARG A 18 -1.89 -16.04 -14.74
C ARG A 18 -2.66 -17.17 -15.39
N ASN A 19 -3.66 -16.82 -16.20
CA ASN A 19 -4.42 -17.75 -17.02
C ASN A 19 -4.62 -17.14 -18.40
N GLY A 20 -3.89 -17.68 -19.39
CA GLY A 20 -3.85 -17.13 -20.74
C GLY A 20 -3.43 -15.65 -20.77
N ASP A 21 -4.33 -14.82 -21.30
CA ASP A 21 -4.17 -13.37 -21.40
C ASP A 21 -4.43 -12.63 -20.08
N PHE A 22 -5.11 -13.25 -19.13
CA PHE A 22 -5.42 -12.65 -17.84
C PHE A 22 -4.29 -12.87 -16.84
N GLY A 23 -3.98 -11.84 -16.07
CA GLY A 23 -3.02 -11.90 -14.96
C GLY A 23 -3.46 -11.05 -13.78
N LEU A 24 -3.13 -11.52 -12.59
CA LEU A 24 -3.36 -10.85 -11.32
C LEU A 24 -2.10 -11.00 -10.47
N ARG A 25 -1.57 -9.89 -9.98
CA ARG A 25 -0.45 -9.87 -9.04
C ARG A 25 -0.78 -9.00 -7.85
N TYR A 26 -0.36 -9.42 -6.68
CA TYR A 26 -0.57 -8.68 -5.45
C TYR A 26 0.66 -8.82 -4.56
N GLU A 27 1.14 -7.72 -4.00
CA GLU A 27 2.29 -7.63 -3.11
C GLU A 27 1.96 -6.73 -1.91
N ASN A 28 2.39 -7.10 -0.69
CA ASN A 28 2.13 -6.35 0.55
C ASN A 28 3.24 -6.64 1.60
N ASP A 29 3.57 -5.69 2.49
CA ASP A 29 4.56 -5.83 3.59
C ASP A 29 4.07 -6.71 4.75
N GLY A 30 2.78 -7.02 4.79
CA GLY A 30 2.16 -7.83 5.83
C GLY A 30 0.66 -7.52 5.95
N GLY A 31 0.02 -7.95 7.02
CA GLY A 31 -1.43 -7.67 7.16
C GLY A 31 -2.32 -8.56 6.29
N ALA A 32 -3.61 -8.26 6.24
CA ALA A 32 -4.54 -9.05 5.44
C ALA A 32 -4.34 -8.82 3.93
N PRO A 33 -4.58 -9.85 3.08
CA PRO A 33 -5.02 -11.20 3.44
C PRO A 33 -3.86 -12.12 3.89
N PHE A 34 -2.60 -11.69 3.83
CA PHE A 34 -1.44 -12.55 4.18
C PHE A 34 -1.41 -12.95 5.66
N LYS A 35 -2.03 -12.18 6.56
CA LYS A 35 -2.30 -12.57 7.96
C LYS A 35 -3.00 -13.92 8.07
N TRP A 36 -3.84 -14.30 7.10
CA TRP A 36 -4.55 -15.59 7.10
C TRP A 36 -3.67 -16.78 6.69
N PHE A 37 -2.55 -16.53 6.01
CA PHE A 37 -1.59 -17.56 5.61
C PHE A 37 -0.38 -17.65 6.57
N GLY A 38 -0.47 -16.97 7.73
CA GLY A 38 0.66 -16.71 8.61
C GLY A 38 1.62 -15.69 7.99
N ASN A 39 2.45 -15.05 8.80
CA ASN A 39 3.52 -14.14 8.35
C ASN A 39 4.62 -14.86 7.53
N LEU A 40 4.29 -15.96 6.86
CA LEU A 40 5.20 -16.82 6.10
C LEU A 40 5.67 -16.15 4.81
N LEU A 41 4.87 -15.23 4.26
CA LEU A 41 5.12 -14.57 2.97
C LEU A 41 5.66 -13.15 3.12
N SER A 42 5.52 -12.53 4.28
CA SER A 42 5.81 -11.11 4.51
C SER A 42 6.65 -10.95 5.77
N GLY A 43 7.64 -10.06 5.77
CA GLY A 43 8.61 -9.91 6.87
C GLY A 43 7.98 -9.63 8.23
N GLY A 44 6.74 -9.11 8.27
CA GLY A 44 5.90 -8.99 9.49
C GLY A 44 6.47 -8.10 10.60
N THR A 45 7.67 -7.54 10.37
CA THR A 45 8.48 -6.71 11.25
C THR A 45 8.77 -5.34 10.63
N ASP A 46 8.32 -5.15 9.39
CA ASP A 46 8.52 -3.93 8.62
C ASP A 46 7.64 -2.81 9.18
N GLN A 47 8.25 -1.62 9.29
CA GLN A 47 7.65 -0.49 9.98
C GLN A 47 6.63 0.26 9.13
N HIS A 48 6.76 0.24 7.79
CA HIS A 48 5.91 0.99 6.87
C HIS A 48 4.86 0.08 6.21
N ARG A 49 3.79 0.67 5.68
CA ARG A 49 2.75 -0.08 4.94
C ARG A 49 2.94 0.09 3.43
N THR A 50 3.17 -1.01 2.74
CA THR A 50 3.27 -1.10 1.28
C THR A 50 2.19 -2.03 0.74
N THR A 51 1.52 -1.67 -0.34
CA THR A 51 0.63 -2.58 -1.05
C THR A 51 0.67 -2.28 -2.53
N ALA A 52 0.83 -3.30 -3.36
CA ALA A 52 0.73 -3.18 -4.81
C ALA A 52 -0.22 -4.24 -5.37
N LEU A 53 -1.08 -3.82 -6.29
CA LEU A 53 -2.01 -4.69 -7.01
C LEU A 53 -1.88 -4.41 -8.51
N GLN A 54 -1.79 -5.45 -9.31
CA GLN A 54 -1.82 -5.35 -10.76
C GLN A 54 -2.86 -6.32 -11.32
N VAL A 55 -3.73 -5.80 -12.18
CA VAL A 55 -4.61 -6.60 -13.04
C VAL A 55 -4.17 -6.38 -14.47
N SER A 56 -3.95 -7.47 -15.21
CA SER A 56 -3.51 -7.40 -16.61
C SER A 56 -4.42 -8.22 -17.51
N TYR A 57 -4.68 -7.69 -18.72
CA TYR A 57 -5.28 -8.43 -19.81
C TYR A 57 -4.51 -8.15 -21.10
N LYS A 58 -3.98 -9.20 -21.73
CA LYS A 58 -3.08 -9.10 -22.89
C LYS A 58 -1.88 -8.20 -22.59
N GLN A 59 -1.85 -7.02 -23.20
CA GLN A 59 -0.74 -6.06 -23.14
C GLN A 59 -1.06 -4.88 -22.24
N ILE A 60 -2.28 -4.81 -21.70
CA ILE A 60 -2.77 -3.74 -20.84
C ILE A 60 -2.62 -4.16 -19.38
N ASN A 61 -2.17 -3.26 -18.53
CA ASN A 61 -2.14 -3.43 -17.09
C ASN A 61 -2.74 -2.23 -16.36
N LEU A 62 -3.48 -2.50 -15.30
CA LEU A 62 -3.93 -1.53 -14.32
C LEU A 62 -3.15 -1.80 -13.03
N ASN A 63 -2.48 -0.78 -12.49
CA ASN A 63 -1.68 -0.92 -11.28
C ASN A 63 -2.13 0.06 -10.21
N LEU A 64 -2.29 -0.45 -9.01
CA LEU A 64 -2.50 0.31 -7.79
C LEU A 64 -1.29 0.11 -6.89
N LYS A 65 -0.71 1.20 -6.38
CA LYS A 65 0.40 1.15 -5.42
C LYS A 65 0.13 2.09 -4.26
N TYR A 66 0.32 1.59 -3.06
CA TYR A 66 0.19 2.32 -1.81
C TYR A 66 1.48 2.20 -1.02
N PHE A 67 2.01 3.33 -0.57
CA PHE A 67 3.07 3.39 0.42
C PHE A 67 2.68 4.42 1.47
N THR A 68 2.83 4.04 2.72
CA THR A 68 2.46 4.83 3.88
C THR A 68 3.46 4.56 4.99
N GLY A 69 3.76 5.59 5.77
CA GLY A 69 4.59 5.50 6.96
C GLY A 69 4.07 4.56 8.06
N LYS A 70 4.72 4.66 9.21
CA LYS A 70 4.60 3.68 10.29
C LYS A 70 3.37 3.87 11.16
N GLU A 71 2.58 2.81 11.32
CA GLU A 71 1.47 2.76 12.28
C GLU A 71 1.98 3.03 13.71
N GLY A 72 1.17 3.73 14.51
CA GLY A 72 1.44 3.93 15.93
C GLY A 72 1.44 2.62 16.73
N ASP A 73 1.94 2.68 17.96
CA ASP A 73 2.09 1.49 18.81
C ASP A 73 0.94 1.42 19.82
N ILE A 74 -0.08 0.60 19.55
CA ILE A 74 -1.13 0.30 20.52
C ILE A 74 -0.58 -0.77 21.48
N ARG A 75 0.31 -0.36 22.39
CA ARG A 75 0.94 -1.25 23.39
C ARG A 75 -0.06 -1.86 24.36
N ASN A 76 -1.19 -1.19 24.56
CA ASN A 76 -2.30 -1.64 25.39
C ASN A 76 -3.61 -1.24 24.70
N GLN A 77 -4.64 -2.09 24.78
CA GLN A 77 -5.98 -1.79 24.23
C GLN A 77 -6.67 -0.56 24.86
N ASN A 78 -6.03 0.09 25.83
CA ASN A 78 -6.48 1.31 26.50
C ASN A 78 -5.60 2.54 26.19
N ASP A 79 -4.54 2.38 25.40
CA ASP A 79 -3.65 3.48 25.00
C ASP A 79 -4.03 3.93 23.57
N PHE A 80 -4.94 4.89 23.53
CA PHE A 80 -5.41 5.55 22.29
C PHE A 80 -4.70 6.90 22.08
N SER A 81 -3.54 7.14 22.72
CA SER A 81 -2.81 8.40 22.57
C SER A 81 -2.44 8.70 21.11
N ASP A 82 -2.14 7.64 20.35
CA ASP A 82 -1.86 7.70 18.92
C ASP A 82 -3.12 7.68 18.04
N LEU A 83 -4.33 7.76 18.61
CA LEU A 83 -5.59 7.62 17.88
C LEU A 83 -6.57 8.77 18.10
N ASP A 84 -6.95 9.41 17.01
CA ASP A 84 -8.07 10.35 16.98
C ASP A 84 -9.40 9.60 16.77
N SER A 85 -10.33 9.72 17.72
CA SER A 85 -11.61 8.97 17.78
C SER A 85 -12.67 9.44 16.77
N ARG A 86 -12.33 10.32 15.82
CA ARG A 86 -13.24 10.80 14.76
C ARG A 86 -13.64 9.75 13.71
N SER A 87 -13.10 8.53 13.76
CA SER A 87 -13.43 7.40 12.87
C SER A 87 -13.79 6.15 13.69
N LYS A 88 -14.59 5.23 13.12
CA LYS A 88 -15.03 3.97 13.77
C LYS A 88 -13.87 3.16 14.37
N TYR A 89 -12.67 3.27 13.79
CA TYR A 89 -11.48 2.55 14.23
C TYR A 89 -10.34 3.50 14.65
N GLY A 90 -10.57 4.82 14.68
CA GLY A 90 -9.56 5.84 14.95
C GLY A 90 -8.74 6.26 13.72
N ILE A 91 -7.92 7.30 13.87
CA ILE A 91 -6.92 7.74 12.88
C ILE A 91 -5.58 7.91 13.60
N TRP A 92 -4.51 7.36 13.03
CA TRP A 92 -3.16 7.51 13.58
C TRP A 92 -2.73 8.98 13.68
N THR A 93 -2.20 9.38 14.83
CA THR A 93 -1.73 10.76 15.10
C THR A 93 -0.23 10.88 15.21
N ASN A 94 0.51 9.76 15.27
CA ASN A 94 1.96 9.76 15.37
C ASN A 94 2.62 10.31 14.08
N PRO A 95 3.69 11.13 14.17
CA PRO A 95 4.31 11.75 13.00
C PRO A 95 4.86 10.74 11.97
N GLU A 96 5.30 9.56 12.41
CA GLU A 96 5.83 8.55 11.51
C GLU A 96 4.75 7.95 10.61
N ALA A 97 3.49 7.93 11.06
CA ALA A 97 2.36 7.51 10.24
C ALA A 97 2.14 8.46 9.07
N ASP A 98 2.58 9.71 9.20
CA ASP A 98 2.44 10.78 8.23
C ASP A 98 3.58 10.82 7.18
N MET A 99 4.62 10.02 7.39
CA MET A 99 5.73 9.90 6.47
C MET A 99 5.38 9.06 5.23
N PHE A 100 6.18 9.24 4.18
CA PHE A 100 6.20 8.45 2.95
C PHE A 100 4.81 8.15 2.37
N ARG A 101 4.21 9.12 1.70
CA ARG A 101 2.89 8.96 1.07
C ARG A 101 2.99 8.67 -0.42
N LEU A 102 2.54 7.49 -0.82
CA LEU A 102 2.25 7.15 -2.20
C LEU A 102 0.87 6.52 -2.28
N SER A 103 0.03 7.04 -3.16
CA SER A 103 -1.21 6.38 -3.60
C SER A 103 -1.36 6.60 -5.09
N SER A 104 -0.89 5.62 -5.85
CA SER A 104 -0.82 5.68 -7.29
C SER A 104 -1.83 4.75 -7.94
N LEU A 105 -2.51 5.28 -8.95
CA LEU A 105 -3.23 4.52 -9.96
C LEU A 105 -2.53 4.73 -11.31
N SER A 106 -2.23 3.65 -12.02
CA SER A 106 -1.62 3.73 -13.35
C SER A 106 -2.21 2.76 -14.34
N LEU A 107 -2.23 3.19 -15.60
CA LEU A 107 -2.55 2.37 -16.76
C LEU A 107 -1.27 2.16 -17.55
N GLY A 108 -1.01 0.93 -17.96
CA GLY A 108 0.14 0.60 -18.79
C GLY A 108 -0.19 -0.22 -20.01
N TYR A 109 0.68 -0.08 -21.01
CA TYR A 109 0.62 -0.78 -22.29
C TYR A 109 2.04 -1.14 -22.74
N ARG A 110 2.31 -2.43 -22.98
CA ARG A 110 3.60 -2.93 -23.49
C ARG A 110 4.84 -2.40 -22.73
N GLY A 111 4.72 -2.27 -21.41
CA GLY A 111 5.81 -1.83 -20.53
C GLY A 111 5.87 -0.32 -20.27
N TYR A 112 5.15 0.50 -21.03
CA TYR A 112 4.91 1.91 -20.68
C TYR A 112 3.79 2.00 -19.66
N GLN A 113 3.89 2.97 -18.75
CA GLN A 113 2.87 3.28 -17.75
C GLN A 113 2.69 4.78 -17.65
N ILE A 114 1.44 5.23 -17.62
CA ILE A 114 1.06 6.57 -17.17
C ILE A 114 0.32 6.43 -15.85
N GLY A 115 0.74 7.19 -14.86
CA GLY A 115 0.21 7.11 -13.51
C GLY A 115 -0.13 8.46 -12.92
N TYR A 116 -0.95 8.41 -11.89
CA TYR A 116 -1.39 9.56 -11.12
C TYR A 116 -1.34 9.22 -9.64
N HIS A 117 -0.61 10.03 -8.89
CA HIS A 117 -0.57 10.02 -7.45
C HIS A 117 -1.63 10.98 -6.88
N ASN A 118 -2.40 10.54 -5.90
CA ASN A 118 -3.32 11.41 -5.16
C ASN A 118 -3.69 10.82 -3.78
N GLU A 119 -3.60 11.62 -2.71
CA GLU A 119 -4.01 11.23 -1.36
C GLU A 119 -5.47 10.77 -1.23
N ALA A 120 -6.39 11.30 -2.04
CA ALA A 120 -7.78 10.86 -2.06
C ALA A 120 -7.92 9.39 -2.50
N ILE A 121 -7.03 8.89 -3.37
CA ILE A 121 -6.99 7.47 -3.75
C ILE A 121 -6.66 6.60 -2.53
N ARG A 122 -5.78 7.09 -1.65
CA ARG A 122 -5.45 6.43 -0.37
C ARG A 122 -6.65 6.35 0.55
N VAL A 123 -7.36 7.46 0.72
CA VAL A 123 -8.52 7.55 1.61
C VAL A 123 -9.63 6.62 1.11
N LEU A 124 -9.86 6.56 -0.19
CA LEU A 124 -10.84 5.63 -0.77
C LEU A 124 -10.38 4.17 -0.61
N GLY A 125 -9.15 3.83 -0.98
CA GLY A 125 -8.65 2.46 -0.96
C GLY A 125 -8.41 1.92 0.45
N GLN A 126 -7.53 2.56 1.21
CA GLN A 126 -7.13 2.08 2.54
C GLN A 126 -8.23 2.35 3.57
N ASN A 127 -8.65 3.60 3.74
CA ASN A 127 -9.56 3.94 4.85
C ASN A 127 -10.99 3.45 4.62
N ARG A 128 -11.52 3.51 3.39
CA ARG A 128 -12.92 3.11 3.11
C ARG A 128 -13.11 1.66 2.68
N LEU A 129 -12.19 1.06 1.91
CA LEU A 129 -12.37 -0.31 1.41
C LEU A 129 -11.68 -1.37 2.25
N ILE A 130 -10.52 -1.08 2.84
CA ILE A 130 -9.74 -2.08 3.60
C ILE A 130 -10.05 -1.95 5.10
N HIS A 131 -9.78 -0.78 5.70
CA HIS A 131 -9.89 -0.56 7.14
C HIS A 131 -11.32 -0.49 7.68
N ASN A 132 -12.31 -0.24 6.82
CA ASN A 132 -13.73 -0.36 7.15
C ASN A 132 -14.34 -1.73 6.79
N SER A 133 -13.54 -2.67 6.27
CA SER A 133 -14.02 -4.01 5.90
C SER A 133 -13.78 -5.06 6.99
N PRO A 134 -14.54 -6.17 6.99
CA PRO A 134 -14.26 -7.32 7.84
C PRO A 134 -12.91 -8.02 7.54
N LEU A 135 -12.30 -7.74 6.38
CA LEU A 135 -11.05 -8.38 5.96
C LEU A 135 -9.84 -7.83 6.72
N ALA A 136 -9.88 -6.55 7.12
CA ALA A 136 -8.75 -5.85 7.70
C ALA A 136 -9.16 -4.66 8.58
N PRO A 137 -10.07 -4.83 9.56
CA PRO A 137 -10.51 -3.72 10.39
C PRO A 137 -9.33 -3.12 11.17
N GLY A 138 -9.20 -1.80 11.18
CA GLY A 138 -8.13 -1.13 11.90
C GLY A 138 -8.14 0.39 11.73
N PRO A 139 -7.31 1.13 12.50
CA PRO A 139 -7.23 2.57 12.38
C PRO A 139 -6.80 3.03 10.99
N GLY A 140 -7.35 4.16 10.55
CA GLY A 140 -6.95 4.78 9.28
C GLY A 140 -5.74 5.70 9.43
N PHE A 141 -5.24 6.18 8.30
CA PHE A 141 -4.20 7.20 8.24
C PHE A 141 -4.77 8.56 7.86
N ARG A 142 -4.23 9.65 8.44
CA ARG A 142 -4.68 11.03 8.20
C ARG A 142 -4.52 11.41 6.73
N GLU A 143 -5.48 12.17 6.21
CA GLU A 143 -5.43 12.74 4.86
C GLU A 143 -4.57 14.01 4.83
N MET A 144 -3.56 14.08 3.96
CA MET A 144 -2.60 15.19 3.88
C MET A 144 -2.38 15.68 2.45
N GLN A 145 -3.47 16.08 1.80
CA GLN A 145 -3.44 16.53 0.41
C GLN A 145 -2.46 17.71 0.16
N THR A 146 -2.24 18.58 1.14
CA THR A 146 -1.38 19.76 0.99
C THR A 146 0.12 19.43 1.02
N GLU A 147 0.52 18.42 1.78
CA GLU A 147 1.92 18.01 1.90
C GLU A 147 2.34 17.07 0.77
N PHE A 148 1.39 16.29 0.26
CA PHE A 148 1.58 15.36 -0.85
C PHE A 148 0.63 15.72 -1.98
N PRO A 149 0.92 16.83 -2.71
CA PRO A 149 0.06 17.30 -3.76
C PRO A 149 -0.01 16.26 -4.90
N PRO A 150 -1.15 16.16 -5.59
CA PRO A 150 -1.28 15.20 -6.69
C PRO A 150 -0.30 15.49 -7.82
N TYR A 151 0.23 14.44 -8.43
CA TYR A 151 1.10 14.56 -9.60
C TYR A 151 0.94 13.37 -10.55
N SER A 152 1.17 13.63 -11.84
CA SER A 152 1.19 12.60 -12.87
C SER A 152 2.63 12.17 -13.14
N TYR A 153 2.81 10.94 -13.59
CA TYR A 153 4.13 10.43 -13.97
C TYR A 153 4.04 9.48 -15.16
N ILE A 154 5.17 9.33 -15.86
CA ILE A 154 5.35 8.34 -16.93
C ILE A 154 6.54 7.46 -16.54
N GLN A 155 6.37 6.15 -16.70
CA GLN A 155 7.41 5.17 -16.40
C GLN A 155 7.53 4.16 -17.55
N TYR A 156 8.74 3.71 -17.85
CA TYR A 156 8.99 2.59 -18.75
C TYR A 156 9.68 1.45 -18.00
N GLN A 157 8.95 0.36 -17.79
CA GLN A 157 9.34 -0.82 -17.03
C GLN A 157 9.70 -0.51 -15.55
N SER A 158 9.56 -1.51 -14.67
CA SER A 158 10.25 -1.45 -13.37
C SER A 158 11.69 -1.93 -13.58
N PHE A 159 12.60 -1.40 -12.76
CA PHE A 159 13.96 -1.92 -12.63
C PHE A 159 13.97 -3.42 -12.27
N ASN A 160 12.98 -3.89 -11.51
CA ASN A 160 12.84 -5.29 -11.14
C ASN A 160 11.49 -5.85 -11.61
N ARG A 161 11.52 -6.83 -12.53
CA ARG A 161 10.31 -7.44 -13.11
C ARG A 161 9.60 -8.42 -12.16
N PHE A 162 10.30 -8.88 -11.14
CA PHE A 162 9.81 -9.84 -10.16
C PHE A 162 9.05 -9.19 -9.01
N THR A 163 9.05 -7.86 -8.93
CA THR A 163 8.19 -7.09 -8.02
C THR A 163 7.28 -6.17 -8.82
N LEU A 164 6.18 -5.74 -8.23
CA LEU A 164 5.36 -4.66 -8.75
C LEU A 164 5.97 -3.30 -8.48
N TRP A 165 6.93 -3.18 -7.55
CA TRP A 165 7.59 -1.94 -7.19
C TRP A 165 8.57 -1.45 -8.26
#